data_AF-A0A699QBX4-F1
#
_entry.id   AF-A0A699QBX4-F1
#
_cell.length_a   1.000
_cell.length_b   1.000
_cell.length_c   1.000
_cell.angle_alpha   90.00
_cell.angle_beta   90.00
_cell.angle_gamma   90.00
#
_symmetry.space_group_name_H-M   'P 1'
#
loop_
_entity.id
_entity.type
_entity.pdbx_description
1 polymer ?
#
loop_
_entity_poly.entity_id
_entity_poly.type
_entity_poly.pdbx_seq_one_letter_code
_entity_poly.pdbx_strand_id
1 'polypeptide(L)'
;MLKGCQVFLAHVTTKEAEGKSEKKRLKNVPIVRDFPEVFPEDLPGLPPTRQVVFQIDLIPGAAPIAWAPYRLAPLEIKELSEQLKELSDKGFIRPISSPWGILVLFVKRKDGSFRMCINYRKLNKLTVKNRYPLPRIDDLFDQLQESSIYSKIDLRSGYQQLRAREEDVLKMAFRTRYGHYEFQVMPFGLTNAPANKKEHEEHLRTILKFLKKEELYAKFSKCEFWIPK
;
A
#
# COMPACT_ATOMS: atom_id res chain seq x y z
N MET A 1 -6.42 22.03 -34.18
CA MET A 1 -4.99 22.36 -34.04
C MET A 1 -4.61 22.28 -32.56
N LEU A 2 -4.06 21.14 -32.13
CA LEU A 2 -3.51 20.97 -30.78
C LEU A 2 -2.00 21.13 -30.89
N LYS A 3 -1.45 22.05 -30.09
CA LYS A 3 -0.03 22.45 -30.10
C LYS A 3 0.86 21.23 -29.86
N GLY A 4 1.88 21.08 -30.71
CA GLY A 4 2.81 19.97 -30.69
C GLY A 4 3.55 19.84 -29.36
N CYS A 5 3.62 18.60 -28.85
CA CYS A 5 4.44 18.26 -27.70
C CYS A 5 5.93 18.28 -28.11
N GLN A 6 6.74 19.05 -27.39
CA GLN A 6 8.20 18.93 -27.47
C GLN A 6 8.64 17.71 -26.66
N VAL A 7 9.22 16.73 -27.35
CA VAL A 7 9.80 15.53 -26.74
C VAL A 7 11.30 15.76 -26.59
N PHE A 8 11.82 15.57 -25.38
CA PHE A 8 13.25 15.62 -25.10
C PHE A 8 13.77 14.21 -24.79
N LEU A 9 14.70 13.73 -25.62
CA LEU A 9 15.41 12.47 -25.41
C LEU A 9 16.74 12.77 -24.71
N ALA A 10 16.96 12.20 -23.52
CA ALA A 10 18.24 12.31 -22.81
C ALA A 10 18.91 10.94 -22.78
N HIS A 11 20.07 10.85 -23.43
CA HIS A 11 20.93 9.66 -23.43
C HIS A 11 22.04 9.83 -22.40
N VAL A 12 22.13 8.92 -21.43
CA VAL A 12 23.18 8.92 -20.41
C VAL A 12 24.03 7.67 -20.60
N THR A 13 25.27 7.86 -21.07
CA THR A 13 26.30 6.81 -21.09
C THR A 13 27.13 6.86 -19.83
N THR A 14 27.03 5.84 -19.00
CA THR A 14 27.98 5.60 -17.91
C THR A 14 29.11 4.71 -18.40
N LYS A 15 30.36 5.19 -18.29
CA LYS A 15 31.55 4.34 -18.40
C LYS A 15 31.60 3.42 -17.17
N GLU A 16 31.72 2.13 -17.42
CA GLU A 16 31.72 1.08 -16.41
C GLU A 16 32.85 1.24 -15.39
N ALA A 17 32.53 0.93 -14.13
CA ALA A 17 33.49 0.42 -13.17
C ALA A 17 32.80 -0.71 -12.39
N GLU A 18 33.26 -1.94 -12.62
CA GLU A 18 32.85 -3.15 -11.92
C GLU A 18 33.15 -3.07 -10.42
N GLY A 19 32.28 -3.62 -9.56
CA GLY A 19 32.65 -3.83 -8.17
C GLY A 19 31.51 -4.11 -7.18
N LYS A 20 31.33 -5.39 -6.85
CA LYS A 20 30.88 -5.98 -5.57
C LYS A 20 29.80 -5.26 -4.73
N SER A 21 28.68 -5.95 -4.57
CA SER A 21 27.74 -5.99 -3.42
C SER A 21 28.14 -5.15 -2.18
N GLU A 22 27.94 -3.84 -2.25
CA GLU A 22 27.82 -2.99 -1.06
C GLU A 22 26.36 -2.92 -0.64
N LYS A 23 26.11 -3.02 0.67
CA LYS A 23 24.80 -2.75 1.27
C LYS A 23 24.22 -1.48 0.62
N LYS A 24 23.09 -1.61 -0.11
CA LYS A 24 22.41 -0.48 -0.75
C LYS A 24 22.17 0.60 0.30
N ARG A 25 23.00 1.66 0.29
CA ARG A 25 22.77 2.87 1.07
C ARG A 25 22.02 3.83 0.16
N LEU A 26 21.07 4.59 0.72
CA LEU A 26 20.38 5.69 0.04
C LEU A 26 21.35 6.63 -0.72
N LYS A 27 22.59 6.73 -0.24
CA LYS A 27 23.67 7.54 -0.80
C LYS A 27 24.23 7.06 -2.16
N ASN A 28 23.97 5.81 -2.56
CA ASN A 28 24.59 5.22 -3.75
C ASN A 28 23.83 5.54 -5.05
N VAL A 29 22.65 6.14 -4.95
CA VAL A 29 21.83 6.52 -6.11
C VAL A 29 21.63 8.05 -6.08
N PRO A 30 22.36 8.84 -6.89
CA PRO A 30 22.41 10.30 -6.76
C PRO A 30 21.03 10.96 -6.75
N ILE A 31 20.13 10.53 -7.63
CA ILE A 31 18.76 11.06 -7.70
C ILE A 31 17.92 10.76 -6.46
N VAL A 32 18.17 9.64 -5.76
CA VAL A 32 17.41 9.26 -4.55
C VAL A 32 17.84 10.09 -3.35
N ARG A 33 19.10 10.55 -3.33
CA ARG A 33 19.62 11.44 -2.27
C ARG A 33 18.86 12.75 -2.16
N ASP A 34 18.23 13.19 -3.25
CA ASP A 34 17.44 14.42 -3.31
C ASP A 34 16.02 14.24 -2.74
N PHE A 35 15.62 13.00 -2.41
CA PHE A 35 14.28 12.64 -1.92
C PHE A 35 14.30 11.70 -0.70
N PRO A 36 15.08 11.98 0.37
CA PRO A 36 15.14 11.10 1.54
C PRO A 36 13.78 10.91 2.22
N GLU A 37 12.91 11.92 2.18
CA GLU A 37 11.55 11.91 2.72
C GLU A 37 10.61 10.90 2.05
N VAL A 38 10.90 10.47 0.82
CA VAL A 38 10.13 9.42 0.11
C VAL A 38 10.45 8.04 0.68
N PHE A 39 11.57 7.88 1.40
CA PHE A 39 12.06 6.59 1.86
C PHE A 39 12.24 6.52 3.39
N PRO A 40 11.20 6.81 4.20
CA PRO A 40 11.30 6.70 5.64
C PRO A 40 11.41 5.23 6.09
N GLU A 41 11.94 5.03 7.29
CA GLU A 41 12.06 3.69 7.90
C GLU A 41 10.69 3.11 8.29
N ASP A 42 9.75 3.96 8.70
CA ASP A 42 8.35 3.64 8.99
C ASP A 42 7.41 4.73 8.43
N LEU A 43 6.12 4.44 8.34
CA LEU A 43 5.12 5.42 7.92
C LEU A 43 4.90 6.46 9.04
N PRO A 44 4.80 7.77 8.71
CA PRO A 44 4.70 8.84 9.71
C PRO A 44 3.35 8.91 10.43
N GLY A 45 2.42 8.01 10.10
CA GLY A 45 1.08 7.91 10.69
C GLY A 45 0.00 7.92 9.62
N LEU A 46 -1.17 8.47 9.97
CA LEU A 46 -2.32 8.56 9.09
C LEU A 46 -1.98 9.38 7.82
N PRO A 47 -2.16 8.84 6.61
CA PRO A 47 -1.88 9.55 5.35
C PRO A 47 -2.70 10.85 5.24
N PRO A 48 -2.34 11.83 4.42
CA PRO A 48 -3.17 13.01 4.17
C PRO A 48 -4.48 12.65 3.44
N THR A 49 -5.47 13.54 3.50
CA THR A 49 -6.67 13.44 2.66
C THR A 49 -6.30 13.74 1.21
N ARG A 50 -6.63 12.81 0.29
CA ARG A 50 -6.39 12.94 -1.15
C ARG A 50 -7.72 12.82 -1.90
N GLN A 51 -7.72 13.20 -3.18
CA GLN A 51 -8.88 13.01 -4.06
C GLN A 51 -9.26 11.53 -4.20
N VAL A 52 -8.24 10.66 -4.20
CA VAL A 52 -8.43 9.21 -4.25
C VAL A 52 -8.48 8.67 -2.82
N VAL A 53 -9.65 8.13 -2.47
CA VAL A 53 -9.89 7.38 -1.23
C VAL A 53 -10.32 5.97 -1.57
N PHE A 54 -10.04 5.03 -0.68
CA PHE A 54 -10.54 3.67 -0.77
C PHE A 54 -12.01 3.62 -0.39
N GLN A 55 -12.82 2.95 -1.20
CA GLN A 55 -14.27 2.90 -1.07
C GLN A 55 -14.78 1.46 -1.04
N ILE A 56 -15.83 1.21 -0.26
CA ILE A 56 -16.53 -0.07 -0.16
C ILE A 56 -17.99 0.11 -0.54
N ASP A 57 -18.26 -0.09 -1.82
CA ASP A 57 -19.63 -0.15 -2.34
C ASP A 57 -20.19 -1.55 -2.10
N LEU A 58 -21.32 -1.63 -1.39
CA LEU A 58 -22.00 -2.88 -1.09
C LEU A 58 -23.14 -3.12 -2.08
N ILE A 59 -23.49 -4.38 -2.30
CA ILE A 59 -24.70 -4.73 -3.06
C ILE A 59 -25.94 -4.12 -2.37
N PRO A 60 -26.96 -3.69 -3.14
CA PRO A 60 -28.19 -3.14 -2.57
C PRO A 60 -28.80 -4.07 -1.52
N GLY A 61 -29.20 -3.52 -0.37
CA GLY A 61 -29.79 -4.29 0.74
C GLY A 61 -28.80 -5.05 1.62
N ALA A 62 -27.48 -4.89 1.43
CA ALA A 62 -26.49 -5.51 2.31
C ALA A 62 -26.62 -5.00 3.76
N ALA A 63 -26.80 -5.93 4.70
CA ALA A 63 -26.82 -5.64 6.13
C ALA A 63 -25.43 -5.81 6.77
N PRO A 64 -25.17 -5.13 7.91
CA PRO A 64 -23.94 -5.33 8.69
C PRO A 64 -23.72 -6.79 9.09
N ILE A 65 -22.46 -7.21 9.10
CA ILE A 65 -22.04 -8.54 9.55
C ILE A 65 -21.23 -8.44 10.85
N ALA A 66 -21.60 -9.25 11.85
CA ALA A 66 -20.88 -9.36 13.11
C ALA A 66 -20.66 -10.84 13.46
N TRP A 67 -19.45 -11.18 13.90
CA TRP A 67 -19.04 -12.53 14.28
C TRP A 67 -18.47 -12.56 15.69
N ALA A 68 -18.69 -13.68 16.39
CA ALA A 68 -18.06 -13.91 17.68
C ALA A 68 -16.53 -14.07 17.50
N PRO A 69 -15.70 -13.46 18.37
CA PRO A 69 -14.26 -13.68 18.38
C PRO A 69 -13.91 -15.16 18.54
N TYR A 70 -12.86 -15.61 17.84
CA TYR A 70 -12.28 -16.92 18.08
C TYR A 70 -11.54 -16.93 19.43
N ARG A 71 -11.41 -18.12 20.00
CA ARG A 71 -10.52 -18.32 21.13
C ARG A 71 -9.08 -18.15 20.65
N LEU A 72 -8.34 -17.28 21.33
CA LEU A 72 -6.93 -17.03 21.07
C LEU A 72 -6.07 -17.66 22.15
N ALA A 73 -4.93 -18.23 21.78
CA ALA A 73 -3.94 -18.72 22.72
C ALA A 73 -3.28 -17.55 23.49
N PRO A 74 -2.69 -17.77 24.67
CA PRO A 74 -2.06 -16.70 25.47
C PRO A 74 -1.02 -15.86 24.71
N LEU A 75 -0.24 -16.48 23.81
CA LEU A 75 0.73 -15.76 22.98
C LEU A 75 0.06 -14.88 21.92
N GLU A 76 -0.98 -15.38 21.26
CA GLU A 76 -1.76 -14.60 20.27
C GLU A 76 -2.51 -13.44 20.91
N ILE A 77 -2.94 -13.64 22.15
CA ILE A 77 -3.53 -12.62 23.01
C ILE A 77 -2.55 -11.47 23.25
N LYS A 78 -1.31 -11.78 23.62
CA LYS A 78 -0.25 -10.78 23.85
C LYS A 78 0.05 -10.03 22.55
N GLU A 79 0.25 -10.78 21.46
CA GLU A 79 0.49 -10.22 20.13
C GLU A 79 -0.66 -9.30 19.67
N LEU A 80 -1.91 -9.70 19.91
CA LEU A 80 -3.08 -8.87 19.58
C LEU A 80 -3.01 -7.51 20.27
N SER A 81 -2.65 -7.49 21.55
CA SER A 81 -2.51 -6.23 22.30
C SER A 81 -1.42 -5.35 21.72
N GLU A 82 -0.28 -5.94 21.36
CA GLU A 82 0.88 -5.21 20.82
C GLU A 82 0.59 -4.64 19.43
N GLN A 83 0.02 -5.43 18.51
CA GLN A 83 -0.34 -4.97 17.16
C GLN A 83 -1.50 -3.96 17.18
N LEU A 84 -2.48 -4.11 18.07
CA LEU A 84 -3.54 -3.09 18.25
C LEU A 84 -2.95 -1.76 18.70
N LYS A 85 -2.01 -1.80 19.65
CA LYS A 85 -1.33 -0.60 20.13
C LYS A 85 -0.54 0.06 19.01
N GLU A 86 0.28 -0.69 18.28
CA GLU A 86 1.06 -0.16 17.15
C GLU A 86 0.17 0.51 16.09
N LEU A 87 -0.94 -0.14 15.72
CA LEU A 87 -1.88 0.43 14.74
C LEU A 87 -2.61 1.68 15.28
N SER A 88 -2.90 1.73 16.58
CA SER A 88 -3.54 2.88 17.22
C SER A 88 -2.57 4.05 17.34
N ASP A 89 -1.32 3.79 17.75
CA ASP A 89 -0.25 4.80 17.86
C ASP A 89 0.05 5.44 16.49
N LYS A 90 -0.09 4.67 15.39
CA LYS A 90 0.00 5.16 14.00
C LYS A 90 -1.25 5.91 13.51
N GLY A 91 -2.34 5.89 14.28
CA GLY A 91 -3.64 6.43 13.87
C GLY A 91 -4.36 5.61 12.80
N PHE A 92 -3.88 4.41 12.47
CA PHE A 92 -4.51 3.55 11.45
C PHE A 92 -5.81 2.93 11.92
N ILE A 93 -5.98 2.76 13.23
CA ILE A 93 -7.23 2.30 13.82
C ILE A 93 -7.69 3.23 14.94
N ARG A 94 -8.99 3.26 15.19
CA ARG A 94 -9.59 3.92 16.37
C ARG A 94 -10.65 3.02 17.02
N PRO A 95 -10.87 3.13 18.34
CA PRO A 95 -11.97 2.44 19.01
C PRO A 95 -13.31 3.00 18.53
N ILE A 96 -14.32 2.12 18.40
CA ILE A 96 -15.65 2.50 17.94
C ILE A 96 -16.73 1.58 18.54
N SER A 97 -18.00 1.96 18.43
CA SER A 97 -19.13 1.04 18.55
C SER A 97 -19.77 0.89 17.18
N SER A 98 -19.74 -0.31 16.60
CA SER A 98 -20.22 -0.56 15.24
C SER A 98 -21.15 -1.77 15.19
N PRO A 99 -22.21 -1.74 14.36
CA PRO A 99 -22.98 -2.95 14.04
C PRO A 99 -22.17 -3.95 13.20
N TRP A 100 -21.05 -3.52 12.61
CA TRP A 100 -20.07 -4.38 11.97
C TRP A 100 -19.08 -4.92 12.99
N GLY A 101 -18.77 -6.21 12.90
CA GLY A 101 -17.89 -6.88 13.85
C GLY A 101 -17.14 -8.00 13.16
N ILE A 102 -16.19 -7.64 12.30
CA ILE A 102 -15.42 -8.61 11.51
C ILE A 102 -14.34 -9.25 12.40
N LEU A 103 -14.05 -10.52 12.12
CA LEU A 103 -13.25 -11.36 12.98
C LEU A 103 -11.74 -11.19 12.75
N VAL A 104 -10.97 -11.07 13.82
CA VAL A 104 -9.50 -11.18 13.79
C VAL A 104 -9.07 -12.64 13.75
N LEU A 105 -8.04 -12.94 12.97
CA LEU A 105 -7.31 -14.21 12.95
C LEU A 105 -5.80 -13.95 12.92
N PHE A 106 -5.03 -14.92 13.39
CA PHE A 106 -3.58 -14.89 13.31
C PHE A 106 -3.04 -15.88 12.28
N VAL A 107 -2.02 -15.45 11.56
CA VAL A 107 -1.24 -16.30 10.65
C VAL A 107 0.21 -16.28 11.11
N LYS A 108 0.82 -17.45 11.24
CA LYS A 108 2.26 -17.56 11.52
C LYS A 108 3.07 -17.21 10.26
N ARG A 109 4.03 -16.31 10.41
CA ARG A 109 5.04 -16.03 9.40
C ARG A 109 6.10 -17.14 9.39
N LYS A 110 6.95 -17.14 8.35
CA LYS A 110 8.06 -18.10 8.22
C LYS A 110 9.07 -18.00 9.36
N ASP A 111 9.23 -16.81 9.95
CA ASP A 111 10.12 -16.53 11.08
C ASP A 111 9.50 -16.92 12.44
N GLY A 112 8.30 -17.51 12.46
CA GLY A 112 7.60 -17.90 13.68
C GLY A 112 6.76 -16.77 14.32
N SER A 113 6.93 -15.52 13.88
CA SER A 113 6.13 -14.39 14.38
C SER A 113 4.68 -14.47 13.89
N PHE A 114 3.78 -13.80 14.61
CA PHE A 114 2.36 -13.77 14.30
C PHE A 114 1.99 -12.53 13.47
N ARG A 115 1.06 -12.68 12.53
CA ARG A 115 0.48 -11.56 11.77
C ARG A 115 -1.01 -11.49 12.05
N MET A 116 -1.46 -10.36 12.60
CA MET A 116 -2.88 -10.07 12.73
C MET A 116 -3.49 -9.88 11.33
N CYS A 117 -4.57 -10.58 11.06
CA CYS A 117 -5.34 -10.51 9.82
C CYS A 117 -6.82 -10.33 10.17
N ILE A 118 -7.53 -9.52 9.39
CA ILE A 118 -8.97 -9.36 9.53
C ILE A 118 -9.68 -10.21 8.47
N ASN A 119 -10.68 -11.00 8.86
CA ASN A 119 -11.39 -11.92 7.98
C ASN A 119 -12.44 -11.22 7.10
N TYR A 120 -11.99 -10.42 6.14
CA TYR A 120 -12.89 -9.71 5.24
C TYR A 120 -13.60 -10.60 4.21
N ARG A 121 -13.47 -11.94 4.24
CA ARG A 121 -14.05 -12.82 3.20
C ARG A 121 -15.56 -12.61 2.99
N LYS A 122 -16.32 -12.41 4.07
CA LYS A 122 -17.78 -12.18 3.98
C LYS A 122 -18.10 -10.77 3.48
N LEU A 123 -17.42 -9.75 4.01
CA LEU A 123 -17.54 -8.39 3.51
C LEU A 123 -17.24 -8.33 2.01
N ASN A 124 -16.14 -8.95 1.59
CA ASN A 124 -15.72 -9.03 0.18
C ASN A 124 -16.77 -9.69 -0.73
N LYS A 125 -17.62 -10.60 -0.22
CA LYS A 125 -18.73 -11.19 -1.01
C LYS A 125 -19.89 -10.21 -1.19
N LEU A 126 -20.07 -9.30 -0.24
CA LEU A 126 -21.10 -8.26 -0.27
C LEU A 126 -20.62 -7.00 -1.02
N THR A 127 -19.32 -6.83 -1.20
CA THR A 127 -18.75 -5.70 -1.95
C THR A 127 -18.92 -5.88 -3.45
N VAL A 128 -19.45 -4.84 -4.11
CA VAL A 128 -19.51 -4.73 -5.57
C VAL A 128 -18.08 -4.75 -6.12
N LYS A 129 -17.78 -5.69 -7.02
CA LYS A 129 -16.41 -5.87 -7.53
C LYS A 129 -16.08 -4.80 -8.56
N ASN A 130 -14.98 -4.07 -8.33
CA ASN A 130 -14.40 -3.21 -9.34
C ASN A 130 -13.74 -4.06 -10.42
N ARG A 131 -14.28 -4.02 -11.64
CA ARG A 131 -13.75 -4.72 -12.82
C ARG A 131 -12.92 -3.78 -13.70
N TYR A 132 -12.10 -2.94 -13.07
CA TYR A 132 -11.20 -2.05 -13.81
C TYR A 132 -10.20 -2.87 -14.65
N PRO A 133 -10.01 -2.53 -15.94
CA PRO A 133 -9.11 -3.28 -16.82
C PRO A 133 -7.64 -3.04 -16.44
N LEU A 134 -7.06 -4.02 -15.72
CA LEU A 134 -5.62 -4.11 -15.56
C LEU A 134 -4.97 -4.50 -16.90
N PRO A 135 -3.78 -3.96 -17.21
CA PRO A 135 -3.14 -4.22 -18.50
C PRO A 135 -2.63 -5.67 -18.47
N ARG A 136 -2.42 -6.27 -19.63
CA ARG A 136 -1.69 -7.54 -19.64
C ARG A 136 -0.23 -7.26 -19.30
N ILE A 137 0.42 -8.26 -18.72
CA ILE A 137 1.84 -8.17 -18.37
C ILE A 137 2.67 -7.95 -19.65
N ASP A 138 2.30 -8.63 -20.75
CA ASP A 138 2.98 -8.48 -22.04
C ASP A 138 2.84 -7.05 -22.60
N ASP A 139 1.63 -6.45 -22.54
CA ASP A 139 1.41 -5.06 -22.95
C ASP A 139 2.34 -4.09 -22.19
N LEU A 140 2.55 -4.32 -20.88
CA LEU A 140 3.46 -3.50 -20.07
C LEU A 140 4.93 -3.69 -20.48
N PHE A 141 5.34 -4.91 -20.86
CA PHE A 141 6.70 -5.17 -21.31
C PHE A 141 6.97 -4.61 -22.72
N ASP A 142 5.97 -4.63 -23.59
CA ASP A 142 6.07 -4.05 -24.94
C ASP A 142 6.33 -2.54 -24.88
N GLN A 143 5.65 -1.81 -23.97
CA GLN A 143 5.91 -0.39 -23.70
C GLN A 143 7.35 -0.12 -23.22
N LEU A 144 7.97 -1.12 -22.60
CA LEU A 144 9.30 -1.02 -22.00
C LEU A 144 10.41 -1.42 -22.98
N GLN A 145 10.11 -2.01 -24.15
CA GLN A 145 11.13 -2.60 -25.02
C GLN A 145 12.16 -1.60 -25.56
N GLU A 146 11.80 -0.34 -25.74
CA GLU A 146 12.72 0.71 -26.22
C GLU A 146 13.66 1.23 -25.12
N SER A 147 13.44 0.84 -23.85
CA SER A 147 14.30 1.24 -22.73
C SER A 147 15.49 0.31 -22.56
N SER A 148 16.68 0.88 -22.35
CA SER A 148 17.91 0.13 -22.05
C SER A 148 18.17 -0.04 -20.55
N ILE A 149 17.49 0.76 -19.72
CA ILE A 149 17.69 0.81 -18.28
C ILE A 149 16.34 0.92 -17.57
N TYR A 150 16.14 0.10 -16.55
CA TYR A 150 14.91 0.02 -15.76
C TYR A 150 15.13 0.46 -14.32
N SER A 151 14.05 0.90 -13.68
CA SER A 151 14.01 1.10 -12.23
C SER A 151 12.66 0.65 -11.70
N LYS A 152 12.67 0.02 -10.53
CA LYS A 152 11.51 -0.52 -9.83
C LYS A 152 11.41 0.12 -8.46
N ILE A 153 10.26 0.75 -8.20
CA ILE A 153 9.93 1.33 -6.90
C ILE A 153 8.84 0.49 -6.24
N ASP A 154 9.07 0.04 -5.00
CA ASP A 154 8.11 -0.68 -4.17
C ASP A 154 7.56 0.24 -3.09
N LEU A 155 6.24 0.43 -3.02
CA LEU A 155 5.60 1.25 -1.99
C LEU A 155 5.61 0.54 -0.62
N ARG A 156 5.96 1.28 0.43
CA ARG A 156 5.97 0.78 1.81
C ARG A 156 4.56 0.60 2.33
N SER A 157 4.11 -0.64 2.51
CA SER A 157 2.74 -0.91 2.99
C SER A 157 1.68 -0.16 2.16
N GLY A 158 1.79 -0.21 0.82
CA GLY A 158 1.03 0.64 -0.09
C GLY A 158 -0.47 0.77 0.20
N TYR A 159 -1.15 -0.30 0.65
CA TYR A 159 -2.56 -0.24 1.05
C TYR A 159 -2.80 0.74 2.22
N GLN A 160 -1.96 0.69 3.25
CA GLN A 160 -2.10 1.55 4.44
C GLN A 160 -1.80 3.02 4.15
N GLN A 161 -1.28 3.35 2.97
CA GLN A 161 -1.09 4.73 2.52
C GLN A 161 -2.34 5.35 1.90
N LEU A 162 -3.40 4.55 1.64
CA LEU A 162 -4.70 5.05 1.18
C LEU A 162 -5.65 5.20 2.36
N ARG A 163 -6.24 6.38 2.51
CA ARG A 163 -7.37 6.58 3.44
C ARG A 163 -8.62 5.87 2.93
N ALA A 164 -9.41 5.33 3.85
CA ALA A 164 -10.77 4.91 3.57
C ALA A 164 -11.69 6.15 3.50
N ARG A 165 -12.74 6.08 2.68
CA ARG A 165 -13.84 7.06 2.69
C ARG A 165 -14.54 6.98 4.04
N GLU A 166 -14.79 8.13 4.69
CA GLU A 166 -15.32 8.19 6.06
C GLU A 166 -16.61 7.36 6.24
N GLU A 167 -17.50 7.40 5.24
CA GLU A 167 -18.75 6.62 5.21
C GLU A 167 -18.55 5.09 5.19
N ASP A 168 -17.37 4.64 4.76
CA ASP A 168 -17.03 3.23 4.62
C ASP A 168 -16.17 2.70 5.77
N VAL A 169 -15.59 3.58 6.59
CA VAL A 169 -14.72 3.22 7.72
C VAL A 169 -15.42 2.23 8.65
N LEU A 170 -16.69 2.48 9.00
CA LEU A 170 -17.49 1.61 9.87
C LEU A 170 -17.68 0.19 9.31
N LYS A 171 -17.69 0.02 7.98
CA LYS A 171 -17.85 -1.29 7.31
C LYS A 171 -16.63 -2.19 7.53
N MET A 172 -15.50 -1.57 7.85
CA MET A 172 -14.23 -2.24 8.13
C MET A 172 -14.02 -2.50 9.62
N ALA A 173 -15.03 -2.22 10.46
CA ALA A 173 -14.92 -2.46 11.89
C ALA A 173 -14.73 -3.94 12.19
N PHE A 174 -13.80 -4.21 13.10
CA PHE A 174 -13.44 -5.55 13.53
C PHE A 174 -13.54 -5.67 15.04
N ARG A 175 -13.90 -6.86 15.50
CA ARG A 175 -14.14 -7.17 16.90
C ARG A 175 -12.95 -7.92 17.49
N THR A 176 -12.55 -7.47 18.66
CA THR A 176 -11.52 -8.11 19.47
C THR A 176 -12.03 -8.36 20.88
N ARG A 177 -11.25 -9.07 21.70
CA ARG A 177 -11.53 -9.21 23.14
C ARG A 177 -11.41 -7.89 23.92
N TYR A 178 -10.75 -6.89 23.34
CA TYR A 178 -10.51 -5.57 23.94
C TYR A 178 -11.53 -4.51 23.49
N GLY A 179 -12.47 -4.87 22.60
CA GLY A 179 -13.45 -3.95 22.03
C GLY A 179 -13.51 -4.01 20.51
N HIS A 180 -14.28 -3.08 19.93
CA HIS A 180 -14.35 -2.89 18.47
C HIS A 180 -13.41 -1.77 18.05
N TYR A 181 -12.78 -1.98 16.91
CA TYR A 181 -11.89 -1.01 16.27
C TYR A 181 -12.27 -0.92 14.80
N GLU A 182 -11.99 0.21 14.19
CA GLU A 182 -12.14 0.41 12.75
C GLU A 182 -10.86 0.97 12.15
N PHE A 183 -10.60 0.62 10.89
CA PHE A 183 -9.43 1.09 10.15
C PHE A 183 -9.76 2.41 9.43
N GLN A 184 -8.90 3.41 9.58
CA GLN A 184 -8.99 4.70 8.86
C GLN A 184 -8.27 4.67 7.51
N VAL A 185 -7.39 3.70 7.32
CA VAL A 185 -6.65 3.43 6.07
C VAL A 185 -7.10 2.10 5.49
N MET A 186 -6.81 1.82 4.22
CA MET A 186 -7.16 0.54 3.62
C MET A 186 -6.34 -0.61 4.28
N PRO A 187 -6.98 -1.57 4.98
CA PRO A 187 -6.32 -2.72 5.55
C PRO A 187 -6.09 -3.79 4.50
N PHE A 188 -5.20 -4.72 4.82
CA PHE A 188 -5.03 -5.93 4.03
C PHE A 188 -6.27 -6.82 4.07
N GLY A 189 -6.51 -7.54 2.96
CA GLY A 189 -7.56 -8.56 2.87
C GLY A 189 -8.88 -8.07 2.29
N LEU A 190 -9.05 -6.76 2.08
CA LEU A 190 -10.19 -6.22 1.34
C LEU A 190 -10.03 -6.41 -0.17
N THR A 191 -11.15 -6.56 -0.85
CA THR A 191 -11.24 -6.53 -2.31
C THR A 191 -11.19 -5.09 -2.83
N ASN A 192 -11.09 -4.90 -4.15
CA ASN A 192 -11.02 -3.58 -4.78
C ASN A 192 -9.86 -2.71 -4.27
N ALA A 193 -8.72 -3.35 -3.96
CA ALA A 193 -7.45 -2.64 -3.91
C ALA A 193 -7.37 -1.66 -5.09
N PRO A 194 -6.90 -0.42 -4.86
CA PRO A 194 -6.90 0.61 -5.89
C PRO A 194 -6.22 0.08 -7.15
N ALA A 195 -7.00 -0.11 -8.21
CA ALA A 195 -6.53 -0.49 -9.53
C ALA A 195 -6.10 0.75 -10.35
N ASN A 196 -5.91 1.89 -9.67
CA ASN A 196 -5.85 3.18 -10.33
C ASN A 196 -4.54 3.32 -11.10
N LYS A 197 -4.64 3.25 -12.43
CA LYS A 197 -3.55 3.47 -13.38
C LYS A 197 -3.35 4.93 -13.77
N LYS A 198 -4.13 5.87 -13.25
CA LYS A 198 -4.20 7.21 -13.86
C LYS A 198 -2.86 7.96 -13.75
N GLU A 199 -2.16 7.92 -14.88
CA GLU A 199 -1.14 8.83 -15.40
C GLU A 199 0.16 8.89 -14.62
N HIS A 200 1.06 7.94 -14.90
CA HIS A 200 2.46 8.10 -14.49
C HIS A 200 3.45 7.45 -15.44
N GLU A 201 3.56 8.03 -16.64
CA GLU A 201 4.73 7.86 -17.51
C GLU A 201 5.53 9.16 -17.52
N GLU A 202 6.35 9.36 -16.49
CA GLU A 202 7.49 10.27 -16.58
C GLU A 202 8.64 9.74 -15.73
N HIS A 203 9.86 10.03 -16.17
CA HIS A 203 11.14 9.57 -15.62
C HIS A 203 11.20 9.49 -14.08
N LEU A 204 12.07 8.64 -13.54
CA LEU A 204 12.29 8.42 -12.10
C LEU A 204 12.22 9.68 -11.22
N ARG A 205 12.74 10.83 -11.69
CA ARG A 205 12.64 12.11 -10.96
C ARG A 205 11.20 12.61 -10.81
N THR A 206 10.39 12.52 -11.86
CA THR A 206 8.97 12.87 -11.78
C THR A 206 8.25 11.93 -10.84
N ILE A 207 8.53 10.62 -10.90
CA ILE A 207 7.97 9.65 -9.95
C ILE A 207 8.31 10.02 -8.51
N LEU A 208 9.58 10.31 -8.21
CA LEU A 208 9.99 10.70 -6.86
C LEU A 208 9.39 12.04 -6.42
N LYS A 209 9.26 13.02 -7.33
CA LYS A 209 8.55 14.28 -7.07
C LYS A 209 7.06 14.06 -6.79
N PHE A 210 6.42 13.17 -7.54
CA PHE A 210 5.03 12.82 -7.35
C PHE A 210 4.82 12.12 -6.01
N LEU A 211 5.65 11.13 -5.69
CA LEU A 211 5.62 10.45 -4.39
C LEU A 211 5.81 11.44 -3.25
N LYS A 212 6.76 12.38 -3.37
CA LYS A 212 6.95 13.46 -2.40
C LYS A 212 5.70 14.34 -2.27
N LYS A 213 5.16 14.82 -3.39
CA LYS A 213 3.99 15.71 -3.43
C LYS A 213 2.77 15.05 -2.80
N GLU A 214 2.55 13.78 -3.12
CA GLU A 214 1.40 13.03 -2.62
C GLU A 214 1.69 12.41 -1.25
N GLU A 215 2.83 12.64 -0.61
CA GLU A 215 3.22 12.00 0.67
C GLU A 215 3.06 10.47 0.63
N LEU A 216 3.55 9.87 -0.46
CA LEU A 216 3.64 8.44 -0.66
C LEU A 216 5.07 7.99 -0.41
N TYR A 217 5.18 6.87 0.29
CA TYR A 217 6.45 6.38 0.84
C TYR A 217 6.83 5.06 0.21
N ALA A 218 8.08 4.96 -0.25
CA ALA A 218 8.66 3.77 -0.85
C ALA A 218 9.54 3.02 0.15
N LYS A 219 9.60 1.69 0.01
CA LYS A 219 10.48 0.82 0.78
C LYS A 219 11.80 0.66 0.03
N PHE A 220 12.79 1.46 0.41
CA PHE A 220 14.09 1.48 -0.27
C PHE A 220 14.75 0.10 -0.41
N SER A 221 14.66 -0.75 0.63
CA SER A 221 15.23 -2.11 0.60
C SER A 221 14.60 -3.06 -0.43
N LYS A 222 13.45 -2.70 -1.00
CA LYS A 222 12.77 -3.44 -2.07
C LYS A 222 12.80 -2.72 -3.42
N CYS A 223 13.42 -1.54 -3.48
CA CYS A 223 13.59 -0.80 -4.73
C CYS A 223 14.88 -1.24 -5.45
N GLU A 224 14.84 -1.18 -6.77
CA GLU A 224 15.96 -1.45 -7.65
C GLU A 224 16.07 -0.32 -8.65
N PHE A 225 17.27 0.20 -8.85
CA PHE A 225 17.51 1.36 -9.70
C PHE A 225 18.60 1.03 -10.70
N TRP A 226 18.47 1.58 -11.90
CA TRP A 226 19.45 1.42 -12.99
C TRP A 226 19.74 -0.05 -13.37
N ILE A 227 18.69 -0.87 -13.45
CA ILE A 227 18.79 -2.26 -13.92
C ILE A 227 19.04 -2.23 -15.44
N PRO A 228 20.16 -2.74 -15.96
CA PRO A 228 20.34 -2.87 -17.40
C PRO A 228 19.35 -3.90 -17.98
N LYS A 229 18.96 -3.70 -19.24
CA LYS A 229 18.16 -4.67 -19.99
C LYS A 229 18.88 -6.00 -20.17
#